data_AF-I3UCL9-F1
#
_entry.id   AF-I3UCL9-F1
#
_cell.length_a   1.000
_cell.length_b   1.000
_cell.length_c   1.000
_cell.angle_alpha   90.00
_cell.angle_beta   90.00
_cell.angle_gamma   90.00
#
_symmetry.space_group_name_H-M   'P 1'
#
loop_
_entity.id
_entity.type
_entity.pdbx_description
1 polymer ?
#
loop_
_entity_poly.entity_id
_entity_poly.type
_entity_poly.pdbx_seq_one_letter_code
_entity_poly.pdbx_strand_id
1 'polypeptide(L)' 'MRMHNPPHPGVVLKEYLEGVSVTSAASHLGVTRATLSRILNGSAGVSPEMALRLESL' A
#
# COMPACT_ATOMS: atom_id res chain seq x y z
N MET A 1 -7.75 3.80 -23.63
CA MET A 1 -8.87 2.91 -23.23
C MET A 1 -9.10 3.13 -21.73
N ARG A 2 -10.34 3.39 -21.30
CA ARG A 2 -10.67 3.66 -19.88
C ARG A 2 -10.93 2.32 -19.19
N MET A 3 -10.34 2.08 -18.03
CA MET A 3 -10.64 0.87 -17.24
C MET A 3 -12.12 0.88 -16.84
N HIS A 4 -12.81 -0.25 -16.98
CA HIS A 4 -14.23 -0.39 -16.66
C HIS A 4 -14.50 -0.29 -15.15
N ASN A 5 -13.61 -0.82 -14.31
CA ASN A 5 -13.66 -0.70 -12.86
C ASN A 5 -12.22 -0.73 -12.29
N PRO A 6 -11.50 0.40 -12.22
CA PRO A 6 -10.13 0.42 -11.73
C PRO A 6 -10.11 0.08 -10.23
N PRO A 7 -9.32 -0.92 -9.81
CA PRO A 7 -9.18 -1.22 -8.39
C PRO A 7 -8.44 -0.08 -7.67
N HIS A 8 -8.71 0.07 -6.37
CA HIS A 8 -7.95 0.99 -5.54
C HIS A 8 -6.48 0.53 -5.48
N PRO A 9 -5.48 1.41 -5.67
CA PRO A 9 -4.07 1.03 -5.76
C PRO A 9 -3.57 0.28 -4.52
N GLY A 10 -4.06 0.66 -3.33
CA GLY A 10 -3.72 -0.04 -2.10
C GLY A 10 -4.28 -1.47 -2.00
N VAL A 11 -5.41 -1.77 -2.65
CA VAL A 11 -5.93 -3.16 -2.71
C VAL A 11 -5.02 -4.00 -3.59
N VAL A 12 -4.56 -3.45 -4.72
CA VAL A 12 -3.55 -4.10 -5.57
C VAL A 12 -2.25 -4.34 -4.78
N LEU A 13 -1.77 -3.34 -4.04
CA LEU A 13 -0.56 -3.48 -3.21
C LEU A 13 -0.68 -4.60 -2.16
N LYS A 14 -1.88 -4.85 -1.64
CA LYS A 14 -2.13 -5.92 -0.66
C LYS A 14 -1.85 -7.30 -1.23
N GLU A 15 -2.15 -7.53 -2.51
CA GLU A 15 -1.87 -8.79 -3.22
C GLU A 15 -0.35 -9.02 -3.33
N TYR A 16 0.43 -7.95 -3.58
CA TYR A 16 1.89 -8.04 -3.63
C TYR A 16 2.55 -8.27 -2.26
N LEU A 17 1.87 -7.94 -1.17
CA LEU A 17 2.35 -8.15 0.19
C LEU A 17 1.80 -9.43 0.83
N GLU A 18 1.22 -10.34 0.05
CA GLU A 18 0.79 -11.65 0.56
C GLU A 18 1.96 -12.41 1.20
N GLY A 19 1.71 -12.97 2.38
CA GLY A 19 2.74 -13.64 3.18
C GLY A 19 3.66 -12.69 3.98
N VAL A 20 3.60 -11.37 3.74
CA VAL A 20 4.36 -10.37 4.50
C VAL A 20 3.51 -9.82 5.65
N SER A 21 4.07 -9.76 6.85
CA SER A 21 3.42 -9.08 7.97
C SER A 21 3.28 -7.59 7.70
N VAL A 22 2.07 -7.06 7.76
CA VAL A 22 1.78 -5.62 7.63
C VAL A 22 2.62 -4.79 8.61
N THR A 23 2.89 -5.31 9.81
CA THR A 23 3.75 -4.63 10.79
C THR A 23 5.19 -4.55 10.30
N SER A 24 5.73 -5.64 9.72
CA SER A 24 7.09 -5.69 9.19
C SER A 24 7.26 -4.76 7.99
N ALA A 25 6.32 -4.82 7.05
CA ALA A 25 6.31 -3.94 5.87
C ALA A 25 6.22 -2.46 6.27
N ALA A 26 5.37 -2.12 7.25
CA ALA A 26 5.26 -0.74 7.73
C ALA A 26 6.56 -0.25 8.37
N SER A 27 7.23 -1.10 9.16
CA SER A 27 8.53 -0.77 9.74
C SER A 27 9.61 -0.56 8.67
N HIS A 28 9.66 -1.41 7.65
CA HIS A 28 10.60 -1.28 6.52
C HIS A 28 10.37 0.01 5.74
N LEU A 29 9.11 0.37 5.50
CA LEU A 29 8.72 1.61 4.84
C LEU A 29 8.87 2.86 5.72
N GLY A 30 9.20 2.70 7.00
CA GLY A 30 9.31 3.79 7.97
C GLY A 30 7.99 4.52 8.23
N VAL A 31 6.86 3.80 8.22
CA VAL A 31 5.52 4.34 8.48
C VAL A 31 4.82 3.57 9.60
N THR A 32 3.76 4.14 10.17
CA THR A 32 2.96 3.40 11.16
C THR A 32 2.20 2.25 10.48
N ARG A 33 2.01 1.14 11.21
CA ARG A 33 1.15 0.03 10.77
C ARG A 33 -0.26 0.51 10.37
N ALA A 34 -0.81 1.48 11.10
CA ALA A 34 -2.14 2.03 10.81
C ALA A 34 -2.18 2.79 9.47
N THR A 35 -1.11 3.52 9.12
CA THR A 35 -0.98 4.17 7.82
C THR A 35 -1.00 3.15 6.69
N LEU A 36 -0.14 2.13 6.75
CA LEU A 36 -0.09 1.09 5.73
C LEU A 36 -1.42 0.32 5.64
N SER A 37 -2.02 -0.05 6.77
CA SER A 37 -3.30 -0.76 6.82
C SER A 37 -4.44 0.00 6.14
N ARG A 38 -4.55 1.32 6.33
CA ARG A 38 -5.58 2.13 5.66
C ARG A 38 -5.41 2.14 4.14
N ILE A 39 -4.17 2.17 3.66
CA ILE A 39 -3.87 2.08 2.22
C ILE A 39 -4.27 0.69 1.71
N LEU A 40 -3.80 -0.38 2.34
CA LEU A 40 -4.04 -1.76 1.90
C LEU A 40 -5.53 -2.13 1.87
N ASN A 41 -6.35 -1.51 2.73
CA ASN A 41 -7.80 -1.72 2.76
C ASN A 41 -8.58 -0.70 1.94
N GLY A 42 -7.91 0.12 1.11
CA GLY A 42 -8.55 1.07 0.21
C GLY A 42 -9.22 2.27 0.89
N SER A 43 -8.90 2.52 2.16
CA SER A 43 -9.44 3.63 2.95
C SER A 43 -8.54 4.88 2.92
N ALA A 44 -7.37 4.79 2.28
CA ALA A 44 -6.45 5.91 2.07
C ALA A 44 -5.71 5.75 0.73
N GLY A 45 -5.49 6.87 0.03
CA GLY A 45 -4.70 6.89 -1.20
C GLY A 45 -3.20 6.74 -0.95
N VAL A 46 -2.44 6.50 -2.03
CA VAL A 46 -0.98 6.50 -2.03
C VAL A 46 -0.50 7.92 -2.32
N SER A 47 0.16 8.56 -1.35
CA SER A 47 0.77 9.88 -1.53
C SER A 47 2.08 9.77 -2.34
N PRO A 48 2.60 10.87 -2.92
CA PRO A 48 3.91 10.87 -3.58
C PRO A 48 5.04 10.39 -2.65
N GLU A 49 5.00 10.80 -1.37
CA GLU A 49 5.97 10.34 -0.38
C GLU A 49 5.87 8.82 -0.13
N MET A 50 4.65 8.28 -0.05
CA MET A 50 4.45 6.84 0.08
C MET A 50 4.95 6.11 -1.16
N ALA A 51 4.72 6.65 -2.37
CA ALA A 51 5.22 6.04 -3.60
C ALA A 51 6.75 5.90 -3.58
N LEU A 52 7.47 6.94 -3.15
CA LEU A 52 8.93 6.88 -2.99
C LEU A 52 9.36 5.83 -1.95
N ARG A 53 8.62 5.69 -0.85
CA ARG A 53 8.90 4.65 0.15
C ARG A 53 8.69 3.25 -0.43
N LEU A 54 7.65 3.05 -1.25
CA LEU A 54 7.36 1.77 -1.91
C LEU A 54 8.42 1.36 -2.94
N GLU A 55 9.21 2.28 -3.50
CA GLU A 55 10.34 1.92 -4.38
C GLU A 55 11.44 1.13 -3.64
N SER A 56 11.45 1.19 -2.30
CA SER A 56 12.46 0.51 -1.46
C SER A 56 12.01 -0.83 -0.88
N LEU A 57 10.82 -1.32 -1.27
CA LEU A 57 10.26 -2.62 -0.85
C LEU A 57 10.90 -3.80 -1.57
#